data_AF-A0A497A9Y2-F1
#
_entry.id   AF-A0A497A9Y2-F1
#
_cell.length_a   1.000
_cell.length_b   1.000
_cell.length_c   1.000
_cell.angle_alpha   90.00
_cell.angle_beta   90.00
_cell.angle_gamma   90.00
#
_symmetry.space_group_name_H-M   'P 1'
#
loop_
_entity.id
_entity.type
_entity.pdbx_description
1 polymer ?
#
loop_
_entity_poly.entity_id
_entity_poly.type
_entity_poly.pdbx_seq_one_letter_code
_entity_poly.pdbx_strand_id
1 'polypeptide(L)'
;MLSNINHYLNRFKSSLHIDQTIKDGVAEELYTHLEEKTQELEEKGLSKEEASKIAVQSLGSPELIAEQIYETHAQGSWKEALFSALPHLLVALLFTSYYWQNIVYVSIIVALTVGIAIYGWQRGKPVWLFPWLGYYLMPVVITGILLLSLPRSWSWIATLIYIPLALFVFIYIVRQTARRDWLYASLMLAPILVTFSWFSSLGTGKEFLMDSMWWASLKANALCMVISFIALAGATIAFIRLKSRRYKIISLLIPPLVISFSIIATSRGSIHPWGWLILLFSLFAFATPAWMQARAQG
;
A
#
# COMPACT_ATOMS: atom_id res chain seq x y z
N MET A 1 13.69 1.35 -38.47
CA MET A 1 13.93 2.80 -38.33
C MET A 1 13.97 3.23 -36.86
N LEU A 2 12.82 3.42 -36.19
CA LEU A 2 12.71 3.67 -34.75
C LEU A 2 12.38 2.40 -33.94
N SER A 3 12.18 1.26 -34.60
CA SER A 3 11.54 0.10 -33.97
C SER A 3 12.39 -0.55 -32.89
N ASN A 4 13.71 -0.65 -33.05
CA ASN A 4 14.55 -1.33 -32.05
C ASN A 4 14.72 -0.48 -30.78
N ILE A 5 15.01 0.82 -30.94
CA ILE A 5 15.10 1.76 -29.82
C ILE A 5 13.73 1.93 -29.16
N ASN A 6 12.64 2.15 -29.92
CA ASN A 6 11.30 2.26 -29.34
C ASN A 6 10.84 0.95 -28.69
N HIS A 7 11.14 -0.20 -29.27
CA HIS A 7 10.81 -1.49 -28.66
C HIS A 7 11.59 -1.69 -27.35
N TYR A 8 12.88 -1.34 -27.32
CA TYR A 8 13.68 -1.34 -26.10
C TYR A 8 13.11 -0.40 -25.04
N LEU A 9 12.84 0.86 -25.40
CA LEU A 9 12.30 1.87 -24.49
C LEU A 9 10.89 1.52 -24.01
N ASN A 10 10.04 0.93 -24.85
CA ASN A 10 8.73 0.44 -24.44
C ASN A 10 8.85 -0.69 -23.42
N ARG A 11 9.80 -1.61 -23.62
CA ARG A 11 10.07 -2.72 -22.71
C ARG A 11 10.72 -2.26 -21.39
N PHE A 12 11.60 -1.26 -21.46
CA PHE A 12 12.16 -0.55 -20.31
C PHE A 12 11.05 0.17 -19.53
N LYS A 13 10.23 0.99 -20.20
CA LYS A 13 9.09 1.68 -19.58
C LYS A 13 8.10 0.68 -18.99
N SER A 14 7.78 -0.43 -19.65
CA SER A 14 6.88 -1.43 -19.06
C SER A 14 7.46 -2.09 -17.80
N SER A 15 8.79 -2.19 -17.71
CA SER A 15 9.51 -2.80 -16.58
C SER A 15 9.80 -1.83 -15.44
N LEU A 16 9.87 -0.52 -15.73
CA LEU A 16 10.17 0.51 -14.74
C LEU A 16 8.90 0.97 -13.99
N HIS A 17 8.82 0.57 -12.73
CA HIS A 17 7.69 0.83 -11.82
C HIS A 17 8.01 1.97 -10.83
N ILE A 18 8.15 3.19 -11.33
CA ILE A 18 8.33 4.41 -10.52
C ILE A 18 7.37 5.52 -10.96
N ASP A 19 7.44 6.68 -10.32
CA ASP A 19 6.64 7.86 -10.70
C ASP A 19 6.79 8.18 -12.21
N GLN A 20 5.66 8.45 -12.86
CA GLN A 20 5.60 8.65 -14.31
C GLN A 20 6.53 9.78 -14.78
N THR A 21 6.71 10.83 -13.98
CA THR A 21 7.57 11.97 -14.32
C THR A 21 9.04 11.56 -14.39
N ILE A 22 9.50 10.78 -13.40
CA ILE A 22 10.88 10.28 -13.35
C ILE A 22 11.08 9.26 -14.48
N LYS A 23 10.09 8.40 -14.68
CA LYS A 23 10.10 7.38 -15.74
C LYS A 23 10.24 7.97 -17.13
N ASP A 24 9.50 9.04 -17.43
CA ASP A 24 9.60 9.71 -18.72
C ASP A 24 10.93 10.45 -18.88
N GLY A 25 11.42 11.13 -17.84
CA GLY A 25 12.74 11.77 -17.87
C GLY A 25 13.90 10.80 -18.09
N VAL A 26 13.93 9.68 -17.37
CA VAL A 26 14.99 8.66 -17.56
C VAL A 26 14.88 7.98 -18.93
N ALA A 27 13.66 7.78 -19.44
CA ALA A 27 13.49 7.21 -20.77
C ALA A 27 13.93 8.17 -21.88
N GLU A 28 13.78 9.47 -21.68
CA GLU A 28 14.30 10.51 -22.59
C GLU A 28 15.84 10.52 -22.55
N GLU A 29 16.46 10.47 -21.38
CA GLU A 29 17.92 10.35 -21.23
C GLU A 29 18.48 9.10 -21.92
N LEU A 30 17.82 7.94 -21.74
CA LEU A 30 18.18 6.69 -22.43
C LEU A 30 17.98 6.77 -23.94
N TYR A 31 16.94 7.46 -24.41
CA TYR A 31 16.71 7.68 -25.83
C TYR A 31 17.86 8.49 -26.44
N THR A 32 18.20 9.61 -25.82
CA THR A 32 19.31 10.47 -26.27
C THR A 32 20.63 9.70 -26.29
N HIS A 33 20.95 8.94 -25.25
CA HIS A 33 22.17 8.14 -25.22
C HIS A 33 22.23 7.07 -26.33
N LEU A 34 21.11 6.40 -26.61
CA LEU A 34 21.01 5.42 -27.69
C LEU A 34 21.12 6.05 -29.08
N GLU A 35 20.56 7.24 -29.26
CA GLU A 35 20.62 8.00 -30.50
C GLU A 35 22.06 8.48 -30.77
N GLU A 36 22.73 9.05 -29.76
CA GLU A 36 24.14 9.45 -29.83
C GLU A 36 25.04 8.26 -30.18
N LYS A 37 24.84 7.11 -29.53
CA LYS A 37 25.62 5.89 -29.83
C LYS A 37 25.35 5.35 -31.23
N THR A 38 24.12 5.45 -31.70
CA THR A 38 23.76 5.04 -33.07
C THR A 38 24.48 5.92 -34.08
N GLN A 39 24.50 7.24 -33.86
CA GLN A 39 25.21 8.18 -34.74
C GLN A 39 26.72 7.93 -34.76
N GLU A 40 27.35 7.69 -33.61
CA GLU A 40 28.79 7.37 -33.52
C GLU A 40 29.14 6.10 -34.32
N LEU A 41 28.24 5.11 -34.35
CA LEU A 41 28.42 3.87 -35.10
C LEU A 41 28.19 4.06 -36.60
N GLU A 42 27.22 4.89 -36.99
CA GLU A 42 27.01 5.32 -38.39
C GLU A 42 28.25 6.04 -38.94
N GLU A 43 28.84 6.96 -38.16
CA GLU A 43 30.07 7.68 -38.53
C GLU A 43 31.28 6.75 -38.71
N LYS A 44 31.27 5.59 -38.04
CA LYS A 44 32.28 4.53 -38.21
C LYS A 44 32.01 3.60 -39.39
N GLY A 45 30.99 3.90 -40.19
CA GLY A 45 30.68 3.21 -41.44
C GLY A 45 29.68 2.05 -41.31
N LEU A 46 29.02 1.88 -40.16
CA LEU A 46 27.93 0.91 -40.02
C LEU A 46 26.64 1.43 -40.66
N SER A 47 25.83 0.51 -41.16
CA SER A 47 24.46 0.85 -41.55
C SER A 47 23.64 1.28 -40.32
N LYS A 48 22.67 2.16 -40.53
CA LYS A 48 21.78 2.66 -39.48
C LYS A 48 21.07 1.54 -38.71
N GLU A 49 20.60 0.51 -39.42
CA GLU A 49 20.00 -0.67 -38.79
C GLU A 49 20.99 -1.43 -37.89
N GLU A 50 22.21 -1.67 -38.34
CA GLU A 50 23.24 -2.35 -37.56
C GLU A 50 23.72 -1.52 -36.37
N ALA A 51 23.92 -0.22 -36.58
CA ALA A 51 24.28 0.73 -35.54
C ALA A 51 23.24 0.74 -34.42
N SER A 52 21.94 0.82 -34.74
CA SER A 52 20.86 0.82 -33.74
C SER A 52 20.78 -0.50 -32.96
N LYS A 53 21.02 -1.63 -33.64
CA LYS A 53 21.02 -2.96 -33.01
C LYS A 53 22.19 -3.11 -32.04
N ILE A 54 23.38 -2.69 -32.46
CA ILE A 54 24.59 -2.72 -31.63
C ILE A 54 24.46 -1.77 -30.44
N ALA A 55 23.92 -0.56 -30.64
CA ALA A 55 23.66 0.39 -29.57
C ALA A 55 22.76 -0.20 -28.49
N VAL A 56 21.62 -0.79 -28.87
CA VAL A 56 20.70 -1.47 -27.93
C VAL A 56 21.36 -2.67 -27.24
N GLN A 57 22.13 -3.49 -27.98
CA GLN A 57 22.84 -4.63 -27.40
C GLN A 57 23.92 -4.22 -26.40
N SER A 58 24.58 -3.08 -26.62
CA SER A 58 25.62 -2.54 -25.73
C SER A 58 25.09 -2.12 -24.36
N LEU A 59 23.82 -1.69 -24.30
CA LEU A 59 23.12 -1.32 -23.08
C LEU A 59 22.65 -2.52 -22.24
N GLY A 60 22.56 -3.71 -22.85
CA GLY A 60 22.12 -4.93 -22.18
C GLY A 60 20.60 -5.04 -22.03
N SER A 61 20.12 -5.83 -21.06
CA SER A 61 18.68 -6.10 -20.90
C SER A 61 17.92 -4.87 -20.38
N PRO A 62 16.79 -4.48 -21.01
CA PRO A 62 15.98 -3.35 -20.56
C PRO A 62 15.38 -3.59 -19.16
N GLU A 63 15.15 -4.84 -18.77
CA GLU A 63 14.66 -5.21 -17.44
C GLU A 63 15.71 -4.95 -16.36
N LEU A 64 16.98 -5.32 -16.62
CA LEU A 64 18.07 -5.11 -15.67
C LEU A 64 18.34 -3.63 -15.46
N ILE A 65 18.34 -2.83 -16.53
CA ILE A 65 18.48 -1.38 -16.42
C ILE A 65 17.30 -0.77 -15.66
N ALA A 66 16.07 -1.20 -15.95
CA ALA A 66 14.90 -0.76 -15.19
C ALA A 66 14.98 -1.12 -13.69
N GLU A 67 15.51 -2.30 -13.34
CA GLU A 67 15.73 -2.71 -11.95
C GLU A 67 16.80 -1.83 -11.26
N GLN A 68 17.92 -1.55 -11.92
CA GLN A 68 18.98 -0.69 -11.37
C GLN A 68 18.52 0.77 -11.16
N ILE A 69 17.79 1.32 -12.12
CA ILE A 69 17.17 2.65 -11.99
C ILE A 69 16.14 2.64 -10.86
N TYR A 70 15.32 1.60 -10.76
CA TYR A 70 14.39 1.44 -9.64
C TYR A 70 15.14 1.46 -8.31
N GLU A 71 16.18 0.66 -8.12
CA GLU A 71 16.92 0.59 -6.85
C GLU A 71 17.55 1.91 -6.41
N THR A 72 17.92 2.76 -7.38
CA THR A 72 18.50 4.09 -7.13
C THR A 72 17.44 5.09 -6.68
N HIS A 73 16.22 5.00 -7.21
CA HIS A 73 15.13 5.94 -6.92
C HIS A 73 14.08 5.43 -5.91
N ALA A 74 14.07 4.13 -5.59
CA ALA A 74 13.03 3.52 -4.77
C ALA A 74 13.28 3.58 -3.26
N GLN A 75 14.50 3.93 -2.83
CA GLN A 75 14.84 4.02 -1.41
C GLN A 75 14.41 5.37 -0.83
N GLY A 76 13.48 5.34 0.13
CA GLY A 76 13.11 6.52 0.90
C GLY A 76 14.11 6.86 2.00
N SER A 77 14.11 8.12 2.40
CA SER A 77 14.90 8.62 3.54
C SER A 77 14.43 8.04 4.87
N TRP A 78 15.29 8.08 5.90
CA TRP A 78 14.90 7.70 7.26
C TRP A 78 13.75 8.54 7.82
N LYS A 79 13.72 9.84 7.47
CA LYS A 79 12.63 10.73 7.83
C LYS A 79 11.30 10.24 7.26
N GLU A 80 11.28 9.84 6.00
CA GLU A 80 10.08 9.29 5.36
C GLU A 80 9.69 7.95 5.98
N ALA A 81 10.64 7.06 6.24
CA ALA A 81 10.36 5.76 6.85
C ALA A 81 9.71 5.90 8.24
N LEU A 82 10.27 6.75 9.10
CA LEU A 82 9.71 7.02 10.42
C LEU A 82 8.33 7.68 10.32
N PHE A 83 8.18 8.69 9.47
CA PHE A 83 6.90 9.40 9.32
C PHE A 83 5.79 8.53 8.71
N SER A 84 6.17 7.56 7.86
CA SER A 84 5.26 6.53 7.33
C SER A 84 4.80 5.57 8.42
N ALA A 85 5.66 5.25 9.39
CA ALA A 85 5.38 4.31 10.45
C ALA A 85 4.63 4.91 11.65
N LEU A 86 4.70 6.23 11.82
CA LEU A 86 4.03 6.97 12.89
C LEU A 86 2.55 6.62 13.11
N PRO A 87 1.66 6.53 12.11
CA PRO A 87 0.26 6.27 12.38
C PRO A 87 0.04 4.87 12.98
N HIS A 88 0.87 3.89 12.62
CA HIS A 88 0.86 2.56 13.26
C HIS A 88 1.31 2.64 14.72
N LEU A 89 2.39 3.38 15.00
CA LEU A 89 2.90 3.57 16.35
C LEU A 89 1.92 4.33 17.24
N LEU A 90 1.21 5.33 16.71
CA LEU A 90 0.17 6.05 17.43
C LEU A 90 -0.99 5.12 17.82
N VAL A 91 -1.41 4.24 16.92
CA VAL A 91 -2.45 3.25 17.24
C VAL A 91 -1.95 2.22 18.25
N ALA A 92 -0.72 1.71 18.09
CA ALA A 92 -0.13 0.80 19.08
C ALA A 92 -0.04 1.46 20.47
N LEU A 93 0.34 2.74 20.54
CA LEU A 93 0.37 3.51 21.78
C LEU A 93 -1.03 3.68 22.38
N LEU A 94 -2.04 3.99 21.56
CA LEU A 94 -3.44 4.11 22.00
C LEU A 94 -3.94 2.82 22.66
N PHE A 95 -3.61 1.65 22.09
CA PHE A 95 -3.97 0.35 22.65
C PHE A 95 -3.17 0.03 23.92
N THR A 96 -1.86 0.31 23.93
CA THR A 96 -0.96 0.01 25.06
C THR A 96 -1.29 0.85 26.31
N SER A 97 -1.66 2.12 26.11
CA SER A 97 -2.02 3.06 27.17
C SER A 97 -3.47 2.91 27.66
N TYR A 98 -4.27 2.03 27.06
CA TYR A 98 -5.71 1.91 27.27
C TYR A 98 -6.52 3.19 26.98
N TYR A 99 -5.91 4.22 26.39
CA TYR A 99 -6.59 5.47 26.04
C TYR A 99 -7.63 5.31 24.93
N TRP A 100 -7.68 4.16 24.26
CA TRP A 100 -8.78 3.80 23.37
C TRP A 100 -10.17 3.86 24.05
N GLN A 101 -10.24 3.74 25.38
CA GLN A 101 -11.50 3.85 26.14
C GLN A 101 -12.02 5.29 26.21
N ASN A 102 -11.15 6.28 26.00
CA ASN A 102 -11.50 7.67 26.15
C ASN A 102 -11.72 8.31 24.78
N ILE A 103 -12.96 8.70 24.53
CA ILE A 103 -13.40 9.29 23.26
C ILE A 103 -12.62 10.55 22.87
N VAL A 104 -12.13 11.32 23.83
CA VAL A 104 -11.35 12.54 23.57
C VAL A 104 -10.02 12.20 22.93
N TYR A 105 -9.27 11.24 23.47
CA TYR A 105 -7.98 10.83 22.90
C TYR A 105 -8.14 10.16 21.54
N VAL A 106 -9.18 9.33 21.37
CA VAL A 106 -9.51 8.75 20.06
C VAL A 106 -9.81 9.85 19.05
N SER A 107 -10.61 10.85 19.42
CA SER A 107 -10.96 11.97 18.54
C SER A 107 -9.74 12.82 18.16
N ILE A 108 -8.82 13.06 19.10
CA ILE A 108 -7.56 13.77 18.85
C ILE A 108 -6.72 13.02 17.81
N ILE A 109 -6.55 11.70 17.96
CA ILE A 109 -5.77 10.89 17.01
C ILE A 109 -6.43 10.93 15.62
N VAL A 110 -7.75 10.78 15.54
CA VAL A 110 -8.48 10.86 14.27
C VAL A 110 -8.27 12.24 13.61
N ALA A 111 -8.41 13.33 14.37
CA ALA A 111 -8.21 14.68 13.86
C ALA A 111 -6.76 14.90 13.36
N LEU A 112 -5.76 14.40 14.10
CA LEU A 112 -4.36 14.44 13.69
C LEU A 112 -4.11 13.66 12.40
N THR A 113 -4.66 12.45 12.30
CA THR A 113 -4.57 11.62 11.07
C THR A 113 -5.18 12.34 9.88
N VAL A 114 -6.37 12.93 10.05
CA VAL A 114 -7.04 13.70 8.98
C VAL A 114 -6.21 14.92 8.57
N GLY A 115 -5.71 15.70 9.54
CA GLY A 115 -4.88 16.87 9.27
C GLY A 115 -3.60 16.54 8.51
N ILE A 116 -2.89 15.49 8.93
CA ILE A 116 -1.66 15.03 8.27
C ILE A 116 -1.94 14.47 6.87
N ALA A 117 -3.05 13.73 6.71
CA ALA A 117 -3.45 13.22 5.40
C ALA A 117 -3.77 14.35 4.41
N ILE A 118 -4.51 15.37 4.84
CA ILE A 118 -4.81 16.57 4.02
C ILE A 118 -3.52 17.31 3.67
N TYR A 119 -2.64 17.53 4.67
CA TYR A 119 -1.37 18.22 4.46
C TYR A 119 -0.47 17.50 3.44
N GLY A 120 -0.31 16.18 3.58
CA GLY A 120 0.48 15.39 2.64
C GLY A 120 -0.17 15.35 1.24
N TRP A 121 -1.50 15.32 1.17
CA TRP A 121 -2.21 15.34 -0.12
C TRP A 121 -1.95 16.64 -0.90
N GLN A 122 -1.92 17.78 -0.20
CA GLN A 122 -1.62 19.09 -0.79
C GLN A 122 -0.14 19.24 -1.20
N ARG A 123 0.79 18.59 -0.49
CA ARG A 123 2.25 18.67 -0.72
C ARG A 123 2.78 17.72 -1.82
N GLY A 124 1.94 17.37 -2.79
CA GLY A 124 2.37 16.52 -3.91
C GLY A 124 2.46 15.03 -3.58
N LYS A 125 1.70 14.55 -2.57
CA LYS A 125 1.53 13.13 -2.25
C LYS A 125 2.87 12.41 -2.01
N PRO A 126 3.64 12.85 -0.99
CA PRO A 126 4.92 12.24 -0.66
C PRO A 126 4.74 10.79 -0.20
N VAL A 127 5.80 10.00 -0.26
CA VAL A 127 5.73 8.56 -0.01
C VAL A 127 5.19 8.22 1.39
N TRP A 128 5.51 9.07 2.38
CA TRP A 128 5.04 8.86 3.74
C TRP A 128 3.54 8.98 3.94
N LEU A 129 2.81 9.56 2.98
CA LEU A 129 1.36 9.77 3.09
C LEU A 129 0.55 8.46 3.03
N PHE A 130 1.06 7.42 2.37
CA PHE A 130 0.26 6.24 2.04
C PHE A 130 -0.30 5.50 3.27
N PRO A 131 0.47 5.20 4.32
CA PRO A 131 -0.10 4.63 5.55
C PRO A 131 -1.15 5.53 6.21
N TRP A 132 -0.95 6.85 6.21
CA TRP A 132 -1.92 7.81 6.76
C TRP A 132 -3.25 7.79 6.02
N LEU A 133 -3.23 7.63 4.69
CA LEU A 133 -4.45 7.49 3.90
C LEU A 133 -5.25 6.23 4.29
N GLY A 134 -4.57 5.14 4.63
CA GLY A 134 -5.21 3.95 5.16
C GLY A 134 -5.99 4.21 6.44
N TYR A 135 -5.39 4.94 7.39
CA TYR A 135 -6.06 5.33 8.64
C TYR A 135 -7.12 6.41 8.43
N TYR A 136 -6.92 7.34 7.50
CA TYR A 136 -7.91 8.35 7.12
C TYR A 136 -9.21 7.74 6.61
N LEU A 137 -9.13 6.58 5.93
CA LEU A 137 -10.30 5.85 5.45
C LEU A 137 -11.04 5.07 6.55
N MET A 138 -10.44 4.88 7.74
CA MET A 138 -11.08 4.13 8.83
C MET A 138 -12.37 4.79 9.36
N PRO A 139 -12.41 6.10 9.67
CA PRO A 139 -13.65 6.76 10.03
C PRO A 139 -14.75 6.61 8.97
N VAL A 140 -14.39 6.60 7.68
CA VAL A 140 -15.33 6.40 6.58
C VAL A 140 -15.94 5.00 6.63
N VAL A 141 -15.11 3.98 6.86
CA VAL A 141 -15.56 2.60 7.03
C VAL A 141 -16.44 2.44 8.27
N ILE A 142 -15.99 2.94 9.42
CA ILE A 142 -16.71 2.85 10.70
C ILE A 142 -18.08 3.53 10.59
N THR A 143 -18.13 4.73 10.00
CA THR A 143 -19.39 5.44 9.78
C THR A 143 -20.33 4.62 8.90
N GLY A 144 -19.82 3.96 7.85
CA GLY A 144 -20.62 3.06 7.00
C GLY A 144 -21.24 1.90 7.79
N ILE A 145 -20.49 1.31 8.73
CA ILE A 145 -21.00 0.25 9.62
C ILE A 145 -22.07 0.80 10.56
N LEU A 146 -21.83 1.97 11.17
CA LEU A 146 -22.78 2.62 12.08
C LEU A 146 -24.09 3.04 11.40
N LEU A 147 -24.04 3.40 10.10
CA LEU A 147 -25.25 3.73 9.33
C LEU A 147 -26.23 2.55 9.22
N LEU A 148 -25.73 1.32 9.21
CA LEU A 148 -26.55 0.10 9.22
C LEU A 148 -27.31 -0.08 10.53
N SER A 149 -26.92 0.64 11.58
CA SER A 149 -27.47 0.57 12.93
C SER A 149 -28.53 1.65 13.21
N LEU A 150 -28.72 2.59 12.29
CA LEU A 150 -29.75 3.63 12.40
C LEU A 150 -31.17 3.05 12.33
N PRO A 151 -32.17 3.72 12.92
CA PRO A 151 -33.57 3.36 12.77
C PRO A 151 -33.97 3.17 11.32
N ARG A 152 -34.77 2.13 11.06
CA ARG A 152 -35.08 1.59 9.72
C ARG A 152 -35.63 2.63 8.74
N SER A 153 -36.20 3.74 9.19
CA SER A 153 -36.75 4.79 8.32
C SER A 153 -35.70 5.69 7.67
N TRP A 154 -34.62 6.03 8.37
CA TRP A 154 -33.57 6.94 7.85
C TRP A 154 -32.32 6.21 7.37
N SER A 155 -32.08 4.99 7.88
CA SER A 155 -30.89 4.19 7.53
C SER A 155 -30.80 3.91 6.03
N TRP A 156 -31.90 3.55 5.34
CA TRP A 156 -31.87 3.23 3.91
C TRP A 156 -31.46 4.42 3.04
N ILE A 157 -32.01 5.61 3.32
CA ILE A 157 -31.70 6.82 2.54
C ILE A 157 -30.25 7.24 2.79
N ALA A 158 -29.83 7.28 4.07
CA ALA A 158 -28.46 7.62 4.42
C ALA A 158 -27.46 6.62 3.82
N THR A 159 -27.76 5.33 3.87
CA THR A 159 -26.92 4.27 3.29
C THR A 159 -26.85 4.36 1.77
N LEU A 160 -27.98 4.62 1.10
CA LEU A 160 -28.05 4.73 -0.36
C LEU A 160 -27.22 5.92 -0.89
N ILE A 161 -27.12 7.01 -0.13
CA ILE A 161 -26.30 8.18 -0.49
C ILE A 161 -24.84 7.96 -0.09
N TYR A 162 -24.61 7.41 1.12
CA TYR A 162 -23.28 7.28 1.69
C TYR A 162 -22.42 6.24 0.98
N ILE A 163 -22.98 5.06 0.66
CA ILE A 163 -22.20 3.97 0.04
C ILE A 163 -21.59 4.41 -1.30
N PRO A 164 -22.35 4.98 -2.26
CA PRO A 164 -21.77 5.45 -3.51
C PRO A 164 -20.70 6.53 -3.30
N LEU A 165 -20.91 7.46 -2.38
CA LEU A 165 -19.95 8.52 -2.08
C LEU A 165 -18.66 7.96 -1.47
N ALA A 166 -18.77 7.08 -0.48
CA ALA A 166 -17.64 6.42 0.15
C ALA A 166 -16.86 5.56 -0.84
N LEU A 167 -17.56 4.79 -1.70
CA LEU A 167 -16.94 4.01 -2.76
C LEU A 167 -16.24 4.89 -3.79
N PHE A 168 -16.84 6.02 -4.18
CA PHE A 168 -16.22 6.96 -5.09
C PHE A 168 -14.91 7.51 -4.53
N VAL A 169 -14.91 7.98 -3.27
CA VAL A 169 -13.71 8.47 -2.59
C VAL A 169 -12.65 7.36 -2.46
N PHE A 170 -13.07 6.15 -2.07
CA PHE A 170 -12.18 5.00 -1.93
C PHE A 170 -11.53 4.62 -3.27
N ILE A 171 -12.33 4.43 -4.32
CA ILE A 171 -11.85 4.09 -5.67
C ILE A 171 -10.93 5.20 -6.20
N TYR A 172 -11.27 6.46 -5.98
CA TYR A 172 -10.45 7.59 -6.39
C TYR A 172 -9.08 7.57 -5.72
N ILE A 173 -9.02 7.40 -4.39
CA ILE A 173 -7.76 7.34 -3.64
C ILE A 173 -6.95 6.10 -4.05
N VAL A 174 -7.57 4.92 -4.12
CA VAL A 174 -6.88 3.68 -4.53
C VAL A 174 -6.34 3.80 -5.94
N ARG A 175 -7.12 4.29 -6.90
CA ARG A 175 -6.67 4.47 -8.30
C ARG A 175 -5.54 5.47 -8.38
N GLN A 176 -5.59 6.55 -7.61
CA GLN A 176 -4.52 7.54 -7.57
C GLN A 176 -3.23 6.97 -6.97
N THR A 177 -3.32 6.13 -5.94
CA THR A 177 -2.16 5.46 -5.34
C THR A 177 -1.60 4.37 -6.25
N ALA A 178 -2.46 3.55 -6.87
CA ALA A 178 -2.07 2.46 -7.77
C ALA A 178 -1.44 2.96 -9.08
N ARG A 179 -1.77 4.19 -9.51
CA ARG A 179 -1.07 4.85 -10.63
C ARG A 179 0.42 5.06 -10.38
N ARG A 180 0.84 5.18 -9.11
CA ARG A 180 2.26 5.32 -8.74
C ARG A 180 2.95 3.97 -8.66
N ASP A 181 2.43 3.06 -7.84
CA ASP A 181 2.79 1.64 -7.80
C ASP A 181 1.70 0.91 -7.00
N TRP A 182 1.36 -0.31 -7.42
CA TRP A 182 0.49 -1.21 -6.67
C TRP A 182 1.02 -1.51 -5.27
N LEU A 183 2.33 -1.51 -5.07
CA LEU A 183 2.93 -1.71 -3.74
C LEU A 183 2.54 -0.63 -2.74
N TYR A 184 2.46 0.63 -3.17
CA TYR A 184 1.99 1.71 -2.30
C TYR A 184 0.49 1.60 -1.99
N ALA A 185 -0.30 1.06 -2.93
CA ALA A 185 -1.70 0.78 -2.68
C ALA A 185 -1.87 -0.33 -1.64
N SER A 186 -1.06 -1.40 -1.72
CA SER A 186 -1.02 -2.45 -0.69
C SER A 186 -0.59 -1.90 0.67
N LEU A 187 0.43 -1.03 0.72
CA LEU A 187 0.86 -0.37 1.96
C LEU A 187 -0.25 0.48 2.58
N MET A 188 -0.99 1.25 1.75
CA MET A 188 -2.12 2.06 2.19
C MET A 188 -3.27 1.22 2.74
N LEU A 189 -3.60 0.10 2.09
CA LEU A 189 -4.69 -0.78 2.52
C LEU A 189 -4.32 -1.65 3.73
N ALA A 190 -3.03 -1.73 4.06
CA ALA A 190 -2.55 -2.60 5.12
C ALA A 190 -3.22 -2.35 6.47
N PRO A 191 -3.23 -1.11 7.03
CA PRO A 191 -3.96 -0.83 8.27
C PRO A 191 -5.41 -1.28 8.23
N ILE A 192 -6.12 -1.05 7.10
CA ILE A 192 -7.52 -1.42 6.91
C ILE A 192 -7.72 -2.92 7.09
N LEU A 193 -6.92 -3.72 6.40
CA LEU A 193 -6.97 -5.18 6.48
C LEU A 193 -6.62 -5.71 7.89
N VAL A 194 -5.65 -5.09 8.56
CA VAL A 194 -5.29 -5.42 9.95
C VAL A 194 -6.47 -5.19 10.90
N THR A 195 -7.08 -4.01 10.83
CA THR A 195 -8.21 -3.65 11.69
C THR A 195 -9.43 -4.53 11.41
N PHE A 196 -9.75 -4.80 10.15
CA PHE A 196 -10.87 -5.69 9.81
C PHE A 196 -10.66 -7.13 10.28
N SER A 197 -9.43 -7.64 10.19
CA SER A 197 -9.09 -8.98 10.70
C SER A 197 -9.33 -9.08 12.21
N TRP A 198 -8.87 -8.07 12.97
CA TRP A 198 -9.13 -8.00 14.41
C TRP A 198 -10.61 -7.81 14.73
N PHE A 199 -11.30 -6.89 14.04
CA PHE A 199 -12.72 -6.66 14.22
C PHE A 199 -13.55 -7.94 14.04
N SER A 200 -13.22 -8.73 13.01
CA SER A 200 -13.90 -9.99 12.71
C SER A 200 -13.60 -11.11 13.72
N SER A 201 -12.46 -11.04 14.39
CA SER A 201 -12.09 -11.98 15.46
C SER A 201 -12.82 -11.68 16.78
N LEU A 202 -13.18 -10.42 17.01
CA LEU A 202 -13.77 -9.96 18.28
C LEU A 202 -15.27 -10.24 18.44
N GLY A 203 -15.97 -10.68 17.38
CA GLY A 203 -17.40 -11.01 17.43
C GLY A 203 -18.18 -10.51 16.21
N THR A 204 -19.49 -10.70 16.23
CA THR A 204 -20.39 -10.28 15.14
C THR A 204 -20.70 -8.78 15.25
N GLY A 205 -20.80 -8.05 14.13
CA GLY A 205 -21.04 -6.58 14.15
C GLY A 205 -22.29 -6.09 14.91
N LYS A 206 -23.21 -6.99 15.29
CA LYS A 206 -24.33 -6.70 16.21
C LYS A 206 -23.92 -6.63 17.68
N GLU A 207 -22.91 -7.42 18.10
CA GLU A 207 -22.38 -7.44 19.48
C GLU A 207 -21.55 -6.18 19.78
N PHE A 208 -20.96 -5.56 18.75
CA PHE A 208 -20.21 -4.29 18.82
C PHE A 208 -21.01 -3.15 19.48
N LEU A 209 -22.34 -3.14 19.32
CA LEU A 209 -23.20 -2.04 19.75
C LEU A 209 -23.92 -2.32 21.07
N MET A 210 -24.03 -3.58 21.48
CA MET A 210 -24.97 -4.00 22.52
C MET A 210 -24.32 -4.76 23.69
N ASP A 211 -23.06 -5.21 23.59
CA ASP A 211 -22.54 -6.18 24.54
C ASP A 211 -21.22 -5.79 25.25
N SER A 212 -21.24 -5.90 26.59
CA SER A 212 -20.08 -5.84 27.48
C SER A 212 -18.98 -6.85 27.12
N MET A 213 -19.36 -7.94 26.46
CA MET A 213 -18.46 -9.02 26.03
C MET A 213 -17.48 -8.57 24.95
N TRP A 214 -17.86 -7.64 24.07
CA TRP A 214 -16.96 -7.11 23.03
C TRP A 214 -15.80 -6.31 23.64
N TRP A 215 -16.09 -5.46 24.64
CA TRP A 215 -15.08 -4.70 25.38
C TRP A 215 -14.12 -5.60 26.17
N ALA A 216 -14.63 -6.70 26.74
CA ALA A 216 -13.82 -7.69 27.43
C ALA A 216 -12.87 -8.41 26.45
N SER A 217 -13.37 -8.83 25.29
CA SER A 217 -12.58 -9.45 24.21
C SER A 217 -11.51 -8.51 23.66
N LEU A 218 -11.83 -7.21 23.50
CA LEU A 218 -10.87 -6.21 23.03
C LEU A 218 -9.74 -5.99 24.04
N LYS A 219 -10.08 -5.94 25.35
CA LYS A 219 -9.08 -5.84 26.42
C LYS A 219 -8.22 -7.11 26.51
N ALA A 220 -8.80 -8.30 26.39
CA ALA A 220 -8.08 -9.57 26.43
C ALA A 220 -7.08 -9.72 25.28
N ASN A 221 -7.40 -9.18 24.09
CA ASN A 221 -6.58 -9.27 22.90
C ASN A 221 -5.69 -8.03 22.65
N ALA A 222 -5.71 -7.04 23.55
CA ALA A 222 -5.03 -5.76 23.35
C ALA A 222 -3.53 -5.93 23.07
N LEU A 223 -2.84 -6.84 23.78
CA LEU A 223 -1.42 -7.10 23.57
C LEU A 223 -1.13 -7.62 22.15
N CYS A 224 -1.94 -8.55 21.64
CA CYS A 224 -1.80 -9.09 20.29
C CYS A 224 -2.11 -8.04 19.20
N MET A 225 -3.07 -7.14 19.46
CA MET A 225 -3.33 -5.99 18.58
C MET A 225 -2.12 -5.05 18.54
N VAL A 226 -1.53 -4.74 19.70
CA VAL A 226 -0.32 -3.91 19.80
C VAL A 226 0.83 -4.54 19.00
N ILE A 227 1.08 -5.84 19.17
CA ILE A 227 2.11 -6.57 18.41
C ILE A 227 1.84 -6.47 16.90
N SER A 228 0.59 -6.59 16.47
CA SER A 228 0.20 -6.47 15.05
C SER A 228 0.53 -5.09 14.48
N PHE A 229 0.22 -4.02 15.22
CA PHE A 229 0.51 -2.64 14.78
C PHE A 229 2.01 -2.31 14.84
N ILE A 230 2.75 -2.87 15.80
CA ILE A 230 4.22 -2.77 15.85
C ILE A 230 4.85 -3.51 14.65
N ALA A 231 4.36 -4.70 14.32
CA ALA A 231 4.81 -5.44 13.14
C ALA A 231 4.52 -4.64 11.85
N LEU A 232 3.36 -3.99 11.76
CA LEU A 232 3.00 -3.11 10.65
C LEU A 232 3.90 -1.88 10.56
N ALA A 233 4.29 -1.28 11.69
CA ALA A 233 5.26 -0.20 11.75
C ALA A 233 6.64 -0.65 11.23
N GLY A 234 7.15 -1.79 11.72
CA GLY A 234 8.42 -2.36 11.27
C GLY A 234 8.43 -2.69 9.79
N ALA A 235 7.36 -3.34 9.30
CA ALA A 235 7.17 -3.65 7.88
C ALA A 235 7.12 -2.38 7.01
N THR A 236 6.52 -1.30 7.51
CA THR A 236 6.48 -0.01 6.81
C THR A 236 7.86 0.63 6.73
N ILE A 237 8.63 0.64 7.83
CA ILE A 237 10.01 1.15 7.83
C ILE A 237 10.87 0.36 6.85
N ALA A 238 10.81 -0.98 6.90
CA ALA A 238 11.54 -1.84 5.98
C ALA A 238 11.11 -1.59 4.53
N PHE A 239 9.80 -1.50 4.25
CA PHE A 239 9.28 -1.22 2.92
C PHE A 239 9.82 0.08 2.30
N ILE A 240 9.94 1.14 3.10
CA ILE A 240 10.48 2.43 2.63
C ILE A 240 12.00 2.36 2.44
N ARG A 241 12.73 1.62 3.27
CA ARG A 241 14.20 1.58 3.27
C ARG A 241 14.80 0.57 2.29
N LEU A 242 14.07 -0.48 1.94
CA LEU A 242 14.52 -1.53 1.03
C LEU A 242 14.61 -1.01 -0.41
N LYS A 243 15.71 -1.34 -1.10
CA LYS A 243 15.96 -0.97 -2.50
C LYS A 243 15.23 -1.89 -3.47
N SER A 244 15.39 -3.20 -3.30
CA SER A 244 14.78 -4.18 -4.19
C SER A 244 13.28 -4.32 -3.97
N ARG A 245 12.55 -4.36 -5.08
CA ARG A 245 11.10 -4.55 -5.12
C ARG A 245 10.65 -5.86 -4.47
N ARG A 246 11.46 -6.93 -4.60
CA ARG A 246 11.14 -8.26 -4.03
C ARG A 246 11.11 -8.22 -2.50
N TYR A 247 12.10 -7.58 -1.87
CA TYR A 247 12.12 -7.45 -0.42
C TYR A 247 11.00 -6.54 0.10
N LYS A 248 10.57 -5.53 -0.67
CA LYS A 248 9.38 -4.72 -0.34
C LYS A 248 8.11 -5.55 -0.27
N ILE A 249 7.92 -6.48 -1.23
CA ILE A 249 6.79 -7.42 -1.21
C ILE A 249 6.86 -8.32 0.03
N ILE A 250 8.02 -8.89 0.32
CA ILE A 250 8.22 -9.73 1.51
C ILE A 250 7.89 -8.95 2.79
N SER A 251 8.33 -7.69 2.87
CA SER A 251 8.02 -6.80 4.00
C SER A 251 6.51 -6.64 4.22
N LEU A 252 5.73 -6.46 3.14
CA LEU A 252 4.28 -6.32 3.21
C LEU A 252 3.54 -7.62 3.60
N LEU A 253 4.16 -8.78 3.42
CA LEU A 253 3.58 -10.07 3.81
C LEU A 253 3.73 -10.36 5.31
N ILE A 254 4.69 -9.73 6.00
CA ILE A 254 4.94 -9.97 7.43
C ILE A 254 3.73 -9.62 8.30
N PRO A 255 3.11 -8.42 8.20
CA PRO A 255 2.00 -8.07 9.10
C PRO A 255 0.78 -9.01 8.99
N PRO A 256 0.27 -9.36 7.78
CA PRO A 256 -0.81 -10.33 7.64
C PRO A 256 -0.53 -11.68 8.27
N LEU A 257 0.72 -12.18 8.18
CA LEU A 257 1.13 -13.44 8.80
C LEU A 257 1.14 -13.34 10.33
N VAL A 258 1.69 -12.25 10.88
CA VAL A 258 1.68 -11.98 12.33
C VAL A 258 0.25 -11.91 12.87
N ILE A 259 -0.66 -11.27 12.13
CA ILE A 259 -2.06 -11.15 12.52
C ILE A 259 -2.77 -12.50 12.45
N SER A 260 -2.57 -13.25 11.36
CA SER A 260 -3.15 -14.59 11.20
C SER A 260 -2.72 -15.50 12.35
N PHE A 261 -1.42 -15.52 12.67
CA PHE A 261 -0.89 -16.27 13.81
C PHE A 261 -1.48 -15.79 15.14
N SER A 262 -1.58 -14.48 15.35
CA SER A 262 -2.15 -13.89 16.57
C SER A 262 -3.63 -14.27 16.75
N ILE A 263 -4.41 -14.24 15.68
CA ILE A 263 -5.83 -14.61 15.71
C ILE A 263 -5.99 -16.11 15.98
N ILE A 264 -5.17 -16.97 15.36
CA ILE A 264 -5.21 -18.42 15.62
C ILE A 264 -4.85 -18.71 17.08
N ALA A 265 -3.81 -18.05 17.63
CA ALA A 265 -3.38 -18.25 19.00
C ALA A 265 -4.42 -17.77 20.03
N THR A 266 -5.14 -16.69 19.74
CA THR A 266 -6.12 -16.10 20.67
C THR A 266 -7.52 -16.72 20.57
N SER A 267 -7.94 -17.14 19.38
CA SER A 267 -9.30 -17.64 19.11
C SER A 267 -9.56 -19.08 19.55
N ARG A 268 -8.53 -19.84 19.99
CA ARG A 268 -8.63 -21.28 20.36
C ARG A 268 -9.45 -22.13 19.35
N GLY A 269 -9.47 -21.75 18.07
CA GLY A 269 -10.19 -22.47 17.01
C GLY A 269 -11.62 -22.01 16.69
N SER A 270 -12.18 -21.00 17.37
CA SER A 270 -13.55 -20.50 17.12
C SER A 270 -13.59 -19.29 16.16
N ILE A 271 -12.81 -19.30 15.08
CA ILE A 271 -12.83 -18.20 14.10
C ILE A 271 -14.09 -18.35 13.24
N HIS A 272 -14.92 -17.31 13.21
CA HIS A 272 -16.09 -17.26 12.35
C HIS A 272 -15.67 -17.40 10.86
N PRO A 273 -16.43 -18.10 9.99
CA PRO A 273 -16.09 -18.25 8.56
C PRO A 273 -15.75 -16.94 7.82
N TRP A 274 -16.42 -15.84 8.18
CA TRP A 274 -16.11 -14.49 7.69
C TRP A 274 -14.69 -13.99 8.05
N GLY A 275 -14.18 -14.34 9.23
CA GLY A 275 -12.81 -14.02 9.63
C GLY A 275 -11.78 -14.73 8.76
N TRP A 276 -12.02 -16.01 8.43
CA TRP A 276 -11.20 -16.76 7.48
C TRP A 276 -11.21 -16.15 6.08
N LEU A 277 -12.37 -15.72 5.58
CA LEU A 277 -12.48 -15.05 4.29
C LEU A 277 -11.69 -13.73 4.26
N ILE A 278 -11.75 -12.92 5.32
CA ILE A 278 -11.02 -11.65 5.40
C ILE A 278 -9.50 -11.88 5.49
N LEU A 279 -9.06 -12.88 6.25
CA LEU A 279 -7.65 -13.26 6.32
C LEU A 279 -7.14 -13.73 4.95
N LEU A 280 -7.90 -14.59 4.27
CA LEU A 280 -7.58 -15.08 2.94
C LEU A 280 -7.55 -13.92 1.93
N PHE A 281 -8.55 -13.03 1.97
CA PHE A 281 -8.59 -11.84 1.11
C PHE A 281 -7.43 -10.88 1.39
N SER A 282 -7.02 -10.73 2.65
CA SER A 282 -5.85 -9.93 3.00
C SER A 282 -4.58 -10.51 2.37
N LEU A 283 -4.36 -11.83 2.51
CA LEU A 283 -3.22 -12.52 1.91
C LEU A 283 -3.23 -12.38 0.38
N PHE A 284 -4.38 -12.50 -0.27
CA PHE A 284 -4.52 -12.28 -1.72
C PHE A 284 -4.25 -10.82 -2.13
N ALA A 285 -4.74 -9.85 -1.37
CA ALA A 285 -4.50 -8.43 -1.65
C ALA A 285 -3.01 -8.06 -1.55
N PHE A 286 -2.28 -8.68 -0.61
CA PHE A 286 -0.82 -8.50 -0.48
C PHE A 286 0.00 -9.38 -1.44
N ALA A 287 -0.57 -10.49 -1.93
CA ALA A 287 0.04 -11.33 -2.96
C ALA A 287 -0.18 -10.79 -4.39
N THR A 288 -1.15 -9.88 -4.59
CA THR A 288 -1.45 -9.30 -5.92
C THR A 288 -0.22 -8.65 -6.56
N PRO A 289 0.59 -7.84 -5.87
CA PRO A 289 1.83 -7.30 -6.44
C PRO A 289 2.85 -8.39 -6.82
N ALA A 290 2.93 -9.48 -6.05
CA ALA A 290 3.80 -10.61 -6.35
C ALA A 290 3.35 -11.37 -7.61
N TRP A 291 2.05 -11.59 -7.75
CA TRP A 291 1.47 -12.23 -8.93
C TRP A 291 1.64 -11.38 -10.19
N MET A 292 1.44 -10.06 -10.08
CA MET A 292 1.72 -9.12 -11.18
C MET A 292 3.20 -9.10 -11.57
N GLN A 293 4.12 -9.24 -10.61
CA GLN A 293 5.55 -9.36 -10.90
C GLN A 293 5.89 -10.65 -11.65
N ALA A 294 5.31 -11.78 -11.24
CA ALA A 294 5.52 -13.07 -11.92
C ALA A 294 5.02 -13.05 -13.37
N ARG A 295 3.90 -12.36 -13.64
CA ARG A 295 3.35 -12.22 -15.00
C ARG A 295 4.17 -11.28 -15.91
N ALA A 296 4.94 -10.35 -15.33
CA ALA A 296 5.79 -9.45 -16.11
C ALA A 296 7.13 -10.08 -16.51
N GLN A 297 7.50 -11.23 -15.94
CA GLN A 297 8.77 -11.93 -16.19
C GLN A 297 8.63 -13.18 -17.09
N GLY A 298 7.41 -13.59 -17.42
CA GLY A 298 7.11 -14.71 -18.35
C GLY A 298 6.47 -14.20 -19.63
#